data_AF-A0AA88XX45-F1
#
_entry.id   AF-A0AA88XX45-F1
#
_cell.length_a   1.000
_cell.length_b   1.000
_cell.length_c   1.000
_cell.angle_alpha   90.00
_cell.angle_beta   90.00
_cell.angle_gamma   90.00
#
_symmetry.space_group_name_H-M   'P 1'
#
loop_
_entity.id
_entity.type
_entity.pdbx_description
1 polymer ?
#
loop_
_entity_poly.entity_id
_entity_poly.type
_entity_poly.pdbx_seq_one_letter_code
_entity_poly.pdbx_strand_id
1 'polypeptide(L)'
;MERSDVRQRKLPSKNVTFQNVDDDVKNVSKTFGFPERPEFTGALEPNTHLQKAERIYENQLNGPESLVVDGEHIYTGTADGKLLDIYKGEIRVLARFGKEPCALRTSPTCGRPLGMRLNKDGYLIVIDAYLGLYKVNVATGDYHQIWSSSNLVNGKKVMLLNDLTIASDGTIYLSDSSVKLGQET
;
A
#
# COMPACT_ATOMS: atom_id res chain seq x y z
N MET A 1 -15.06 42.08 -33.22
CA MET A 1 -13.92 42.08 -32.28
C MET A 1 -14.28 41.10 -31.15
N GLU A 2 -14.38 39.83 -31.50
CA GLU A 2 -13.33 38.79 -31.44
C GLU A 2 -13.24 38.22 -30.01
N ARG A 3 -13.83 37.03 -29.86
CA ARG A 3 -13.77 36.20 -28.65
C ARG A 3 -12.37 35.60 -28.57
N SER A 4 -11.63 35.92 -27.52
CA SER A 4 -10.33 35.32 -27.25
C SER A 4 -10.51 33.88 -26.72
N ASP A 5 -10.16 32.92 -27.58
CA ASP A 5 -9.99 31.50 -27.30
C ASP A 5 -8.93 31.25 -26.22
N VAL A 6 -9.33 30.71 -25.06
CA VAL A 6 -8.39 30.15 -24.08
C VAL A 6 -8.16 28.68 -24.44
N ARG A 7 -7.07 28.42 -25.19
CA ARG A 7 -6.57 27.06 -25.44
C ARG A 7 -6.17 26.40 -24.12
N GLN A 8 -6.99 25.49 -23.61
CA GLN A 8 -6.56 24.53 -22.58
C GLN A 8 -5.49 23.60 -23.17
N ARG A 9 -4.24 23.75 -22.73
CA ARG A 9 -3.17 22.79 -23.05
C ARG A 9 -3.42 21.52 -22.24
N LYS A 10 -3.93 20.49 -22.90
CA LYS A 10 -4.06 19.13 -22.38
C LYS A 10 -2.65 18.59 -22.06
N LEU A 11 -2.37 18.33 -20.79
CA LEU A 11 -1.15 17.65 -20.36
C LEU A 11 -1.16 16.22 -20.97
N PRO A 12 -0.04 15.72 -21.52
CA PRO A 12 -0.02 14.41 -22.14
C PRO A 12 -0.21 13.33 -21.06
N SER A 13 -1.24 12.52 -21.23
CA SER A 13 -1.44 11.28 -20.48
C SER A 13 -0.28 10.35 -20.78
N LYS A 14 0.64 10.17 -19.82
CA LYS A 14 1.62 9.10 -19.91
C LYS A 14 0.87 7.78 -19.78
N ASN A 15 0.74 7.06 -20.90
CA ASN A 15 0.18 5.72 -20.91
C ASN A 15 1.09 4.81 -20.07
N VAL A 16 0.56 4.26 -18.98
CA VAL A 16 1.22 3.22 -18.21
C VAL A 16 1.02 1.91 -18.97
N THR A 17 2.09 1.34 -19.48
CA THR A 17 2.07 0.06 -20.19
C THR A 17 2.40 -1.06 -19.20
N PHE A 18 1.48 -2.01 -19.05
CA PHE A 18 1.69 -3.22 -18.27
C PHE A 18 2.11 -4.35 -19.21
N GLN A 19 3.25 -5.00 -18.94
CA GLN A 19 3.68 -6.21 -19.65
C GLN A 19 3.65 -7.40 -18.69
N ASN A 20 3.01 -8.50 -19.12
CA ASN A 20 3.10 -9.79 -18.46
C ASN A 20 4.23 -10.59 -19.13
N VAL A 21 5.00 -11.33 -18.33
CA VAL A 21 6.00 -12.29 -18.79
C VAL A 21 5.38 -13.66 -18.58
N ASP A 22 4.78 -14.27 -19.60
CA ASP A 22 4.45 -15.71 -19.61
C ASP A 22 3.94 -16.14 -21.00
N ASP A 23 4.86 -16.54 -21.88
CA ASP A 23 4.58 -17.32 -23.10
C ASP A 23 5.69 -18.37 -23.24
N ASP A 24 5.48 -19.58 -22.69
CA ASP A 24 5.89 -20.90 -23.21
C ASP A 24 5.95 -21.94 -22.07
N VAL A 25 4.92 -22.78 -21.91
CA VAL A 25 5.10 -24.07 -21.22
C VAL A 25 4.26 -25.16 -21.90
N LYS A 26 4.94 -26.01 -22.69
CA LYS A 26 4.41 -27.28 -23.20
C LYS A 26 4.36 -28.33 -22.09
N ASN A 27 3.32 -29.17 -22.13
CA ASN A 27 3.03 -30.27 -21.20
C ASN A 27 4.24 -31.16 -20.87
N VAL A 28 4.72 -31.05 -19.63
CA VAL A 28 5.51 -32.08 -18.95
C VAL A 28 4.75 -32.43 -17.67
N SER A 29 4.25 -33.67 -17.58
CA SER A 29 3.77 -34.24 -16.32
C SER A 29 4.98 -34.43 -15.40
N LYS A 30 5.36 -33.36 -14.72
CA LYS A 30 6.40 -33.38 -13.69
C LYS A 30 5.68 -33.53 -12.35
N THR A 31 5.94 -34.61 -11.64
CA THR A 31 5.49 -34.75 -10.26
C THR A 31 6.17 -33.65 -9.44
N PHE A 32 5.43 -32.62 -9.07
CA PHE A 32 5.91 -31.55 -8.19
C PHE A 32 5.82 -32.05 -6.75
N GLY A 33 6.93 -32.54 -6.22
CA GLY A 33 7.13 -32.67 -4.78
C GLY A 33 7.85 -31.42 -4.27
N PHE A 34 7.43 -30.90 -3.11
CA PHE A 34 8.25 -29.92 -2.42
C PHE A 34 9.59 -30.58 -2.05
N PRO A 35 10.72 -29.87 -2.16
CA PRO A 35 11.98 -30.38 -1.63
C PRO A 35 11.82 -30.66 -0.13
N GLU A 36 12.65 -31.54 0.40
CA GLU A 36 12.73 -31.69 1.85
C GLU A 36 13.01 -30.33 2.50
N ARG A 37 12.39 -30.11 3.66
CA ARG A 37 12.58 -28.86 4.40
C ARG A 37 14.08 -28.68 4.66
N PRO A 38 14.67 -27.51 4.38
CA PRO A 38 16.04 -27.24 4.76
C PRO A 38 16.26 -27.42 6.26
N GLU A 39 17.40 -28.01 6.64
CA GLU A 39 17.84 -28.05 8.03
C GLU A 39 18.01 -26.63 8.58
N PHE A 40 17.62 -26.41 9.84
CA PHE A 40 17.75 -25.12 10.53
C PHE A 40 19.21 -24.88 10.97
N THR A 41 20.09 -24.68 10.00
CA THR A 41 21.53 -24.48 10.18
C THR A 41 21.99 -23.17 9.54
N GLY A 42 23.12 -22.62 9.97
CA GLY A 42 23.64 -21.35 9.47
C GLY A 42 22.63 -20.20 9.61
N ALA A 43 22.24 -19.59 8.49
CA ALA A 43 21.28 -18.48 8.49
C ALA A 43 19.87 -18.86 8.96
N LEU A 44 19.54 -20.16 9.00
CA LEU A 44 18.24 -20.67 9.44
C LEU A 44 18.26 -21.19 10.89
N GLU A 45 19.38 -21.05 11.60
CA GLU A 45 19.47 -21.48 13.00
C GLU A 45 18.41 -20.78 13.87
N PRO A 46 17.73 -21.51 14.77
CA PRO A 46 16.79 -20.90 15.70
C PRO A 46 17.51 -19.87 16.57
N ASN A 47 16.90 -18.70 16.71
CA ASN A 47 17.40 -17.63 17.57
C ASN A 47 16.28 -17.01 18.41
N THR A 48 16.67 -16.22 19.41
CA THR A 48 15.76 -15.56 20.34
C THR A 48 15.82 -14.04 20.26
N HIS A 49 16.35 -13.48 19.17
CA HIS A 49 16.57 -12.03 19.04
C HIS A 49 15.29 -11.23 19.29
N LEU A 50 14.15 -11.69 18.78
CA LEU A 50 12.84 -11.04 18.96
C LEU A 50 12.28 -11.14 20.38
N GLN A 51 12.78 -12.03 21.24
CA GLN A 51 12.35 -12.10 22.65
C GLN A 51 12.81 -10.88 23.46
N LYS A 52 13.83 -10.16 22.98
CA LYS A 52 14.34 -8.94 23.60
C LYS A 52 13.67 -7.67 23.06
N ALA A 53 12.73 -7.79 22.13
CA ALA A 53 12.03 -6.66 21.56
C ALA A 53 11.11 -6.01 22.61
N GLU A 54 11.11 -4.69 22.65
CA GLU A 54 10.16 -3.93 23.46
C GLU A 54 8.83 -3.79 22.72
N ARG A 55 7.73 -3.96 23.46
CA ARG A 55 6.38 -3.72 22.95
C ARG A 55 5.97 -2.29 23.25
N ILE A 56 5.97 -1.46 22.22
CA ILE A 56 5.48 -0.08 22.30
C ILE A 56 4.06 0.01 21.73
N TYR A 57 3.24 0.90 22.29
CA TYR A 57 1.85 1.16 21.86
C TYR A 57 0.91 -0.06 21.83
N GLU A 58 1.20 -1.08 22.64
CA GLU A 58 0.37 -2.27 22.76
C GLU A 58 -1.07 -1.88 23.17
N ASN A 59 -2.06 -2.42 22.46
CA ASN A 59 -3.49 -2.09 22.60
C ASN A 59 -3.89 -0.64 22.30
N GLN A 60 -2.97 0.21 21.83
CA GLN A 60 -3.25 1.60 21.46
C GLN A 60 -3.48 1.77 19.95
N LEU A 61 -2.82 0.95 19.13
CA LEU A 61 -2.94 0.96 17.68
C LEU A 61 -3.79 -0.21 17.17
N ASN A 62 -4.71 0.08 16.26
CA ASN A 62 -5.62 -0.93 15.70
C ASN A 62 -5.06 -1.52 14.41
N GLY A 63 -4.36 -2.65 14.52
CA GLY A 63 -3.78 -3.36 13.38
C GLY A 63 -2.89 -2.47 12.51
N PRO A 64 -1.81 -1.88 13.05
CA PRO A 64 -0.91 -1.03 12.29
C PRO A 64 -0.27 -1.83 11.14
N GLU A 65 -0.24 -1.25 9.94
CA GLU A 65 0.32 -1.84 8.73
C GLU A 65 1.23 -0.84 8.01
N SER A 66 2.36 -1.35 7.52
CA SER A 66 3.47 -0.59 6.96
C SER A 66 4.05 0.46 7.94
N LEU A 67 5.36 0.60 7.95
CA LEU A 67 6.05 1.60 8.77
C LEU A 67 6.96 2.42 7.87
N VAL A 68 6.77 3.73 7.89
CA VAL A 68 7.71 4.68 7.27
C VAL A 68 8.27 5.59 8.36
N VAL A 69 9.59 5.58 8.48
CA VAL A 69 10.33 6.38 9.45
C VAL A 69 10.96 7.57 8.72
N ASP A 70 10.68 8.78 9.21
CA ASP A 70 11.27 10.02 8.71
C ASP A 70 11.72 10.90 9.89
N GLY A 71 13.03 10.87 10.17
CA GLY A 71 13.56 11.44 11.40
C GLY A 71 12.94 10.77 12.64
N GLU A 72 12.26 11.56 13.47
CA GLU A 72 11.57 11.09 14.68
C GLU A 72 10.08 10.74 14.43
N HIS A 73 9.60 10.90 13.20
CA HIS A 73 8.24 10.56 12.82
C HIS A 73 8.14 9.11 12.37
N ILE A 74 7.08 8.42 12.80
CA ILE A 74 6.72 7.09 12.31
C ILE A 74 5.29 7.15 11.76
N TYR A 75 5.15 6.88 10.48
CA TYR A 75 3.85 6.82 9.80
C TYR A 75 3.38 5.38 9.64
N THR A 76 2.09 5.14 9.90
CA THR A 76 1.47 3.80 9.76
C THR A 76 -0.02 3.88 9.48
N GLY A 77 -0.56 2.88 8.79
CA GLY A 77 -1.99 2.74 8.51
C GLY A 77 -2.68 1.86 9.55
N THR A 78 -3.97 2.08 9.83
CA THR A 78 -4.75 1.23 10.76
C THR A 78 -5.87 0.49 10.07
N ALA A 79 -6.48 -0.48 10.78
CA ALA A 79 -7.57 -1.28 10.23
C ALA A 79 -8.79 -0.44 9.87
N ASP A 80 -9.10 0.55 10.70
CA ASP A 80 -10.23 1.46 10.55
C ASP A 80 -9.93 2.69 9.67
N GLY A 81 -9.05 2.53 8.67
CA GLY A 81 -8.85 3.53 7.61
C GLY A 81 -7.98 4.73 7.97
N LYS A 82 -7.37 4.80 9.16
CA LYS A 82 -6.55 5.97 9.54
C LYS A 82 -5.13 5.83 9.04
N LEU A 83 -4.55 6.98 8.69
CA LEU A 83 -3.12 7.19 8.61
C LEU A 83 -2.69 7.92 9.88
N LEU A 84 -1.74 7.33 10.60
CA LEU A 84 -1.21 7.86 11.83
C LEU A 84 0.18 8.43 11.62
N ASP A 85 0.50 9.44 12.42
CA ASP A 85 1.83 10.01 12.62
C ASP A 85 2.16 9.88 14.10
N ILE A 86 3.22 9.14 14.41
CA ILE A 86 3.71 8.95 15.77
C ILE A 86 4.97 9.78 15.92
N TYR A 87 4.95 10.73 16.84
CA TYR A 87 6.06 11.65 17.10
C TYR A 87 6.27 11.81 18.60
N LYS A 88 7.49 11.53 19.08
CA LYS A 88 7.87 11.69 20.50
C LYS A 88 6.91 11.05 21.50
N GLY A 89 6.40 9.87 21.20
CA GLY A 89 5.45 9.18 22.08
C GLY A 89 3.98 9.46 21.79
N GLU A 90 3.66 10.52 21.04
CA GLU A 90 2.30 10.94 20.77
C GLU A 90 1.78 10.37 19.45
N ILE A 91 0.55 9.86 19.46
CA ILE A 91 -0.14 9.33 18.27
C ILE A 91 -1.11 10.38 17.75
N ARG A 92 -0.88 10.86 16.53
CA ARG A 92 -1.77 11.81 15.83
C ARG A 92 -2.41 11.13 14.63
N VAL A 93 -3.71 11.35 14.44
CA VAL A 93 -4.39 10.98 13.18
C VAL A 93 -4.06 12.05 12.16
N LEU A 94 -3.27 11.68 11.14
CA LEU A 94 -2.86 12.57 10.06
C LEU A 94 -3.92 12.68 8.97
N ALA A 95 -4.52 11.54 8.60
CA ALA A 95 -5.60 11.46 7.64
C ALA A 95 -6.51 10.27 7.94
N ARG A 96 -7.70 10.26 7.35
CA ARG A 96 -8.64 9.14 7.37
C ARG A 96 -9.13 8.87 5.97
N PHE A 97 -8.91 7.66 5.47
CA PHE A 97 -9.45 7.20 4.20
C PHE A 97 -10.84 6.59 4.40
N GLY A 98 -11.51 6.28 3.29
CA GLY A 98 -12.86 5.72 3.31
C GLY A 98 -13.94 6.69 3.80
N LYS A 99 -15.11 6.14 4.11
CA LYS A 99 -16.30 6.86 4.55
C LYS A 99 -16.77 6.33 5.90
N GLU A 100 -17.07 7.26 6.80
CA GLU A 100 -17.78 6.99 8.05
C GLU A 100 -19.30 6.81 7.80
N PRO A 101 -20.02 6.07 8.67
CA PRO A 101 -19.53 5.38 9.86
C PRO A 101 -18.86 4.02 9.55
N CYS A 102 -17.76 3.75 10.22
CA CYS A 102 -17.06 2.46 10.14
C CYS A 102 -17.67 1.37 11.03
N ALA A 103 -18.82 0.83 10.60
CA ALA A 103 -19.58 -0.17 11.36
C ALA A 103 -18.77 -1.45 11.67
N LEU A 104 -18.00 -1.93 10.69
CA LEU A 104 -16.97 -2.95 10.88
C LEU A 104 -15.62 -2.29 10.57
N ARG A 105 -14.68 -2.44 11.50
CA ARG A 105 -13.33 -1.85 11.40
C ARG A 105 -12.54 -2.33 10.19
N THR A 106 -13.02 -3.35 9.47
CA THR A 106 -12.41 -3.94 8.27
C THR A 106 -13.30 -3.79 7.04
N SER A 107 -14.40 -3.03 7.13
CA SER A 107 -15.29 -2.81 5.99
C SER A 107 -14.52 -2.16 4.84
N PRO A 108 -14.67 -2.66 3.58
CA PRO A 108 -14.03 -2.03 2.43
C PRO A 108 -14.34 -0.53 2.28
N THR A 109 -15.48 -0.07 2.79
CA THR A 109 -15.87 1.34 2.76
C THR A 109 -15.06 2.21 3.71
N CYS A 110 -14.45 1.64 4.74
CA CYS A 110 -13.61 2.34 5.72
C CYS A 110 -12.21 2.63 5.20
N GLY A 111 -11.80 1.96 4.12
CA GLY A 111 -10.39 1.90 3.77
C GLY A 111 -9.58 1.05 4.75
N ARG A 112 -8.41 0.67 4.30
CA ARG A 112 -7.41 -0.13 5.00
C ARG A 112 -6.05 0.16 4.35
N PRO A 113 -5.30 1.16 4.83
CA PRO A 113 -3.98 1.46 4.29
C PRO A 113 -3.01 0.35 4.67
N LEU A 114 -2.48 -0.36 3.67
CA LEU A 114 -1.62 -1.54 3.88
C LEU A 114 -0.16 -1.29 3.51
N GLY A 115 0.11 -0.36 2.59
CA GLY A 115 1.46 -0.04 2.16
C GLY A 115 1.67 1.46 2.00
N MET A 116 2.85 1.96 2.35
CA MET A 116 3.20 3.36 2.13
C MET A 116 4.69 3.58 1.95
N ARG A 117 5.07 4.61 1.20
CA ARG A 117 6.46 5.05 1.00
C ARG A 117 6.52 6.57 0.93
N LEU A 118 7.57 7.17 1.47
CA LEU A 118 7.89 8.57 1.18
C LEU A 118 8.43 8.68 -0.24
N ASN A 119 7.90 9.64 -1.00
CA ASN A 119 8.47 10.02 -2.28
C ASN A 119 9.60 11.05 -2.09
N LYS A 120 10.31 11.35 -3.18
CA LYS A 120 11.42 12.31 -3.18
C LYS A 120 11.02 13.75 -2.82
N ASP A 121 9.74 14.08 -2.93
CA ASP A 121 9.19 15.40 -2.65
C ASP A 121 8.69 15.52 -1.19
N GLY A 122 8.88 14.49 -0.35
CA GLY A 122 8.43 14.47 1.04
C GLY A 122 6.93 14.17 1.23
N TYR A 123 6.24 13.67 0.21
CA TYR A 123 4.85 13.20 0.34
C TYR A 123 4.83 11.71 0.62
N LEU A 124 3.89 11.29 1.47
CA LEU A 124 3.56 9.87 1.59
C LEU A 124 2.70 9.44 0.41
N ILE A 125 3.15 8.41 -0.28
CA ILE A 125 2.32 7.64 -1.20
C ILE A 125 1.80 6.45 -0.42
N VAL A 126 0.48 6.33 -0.34
CA VAL A 126 -0.21 5.33 0.47
C VAL A 126 -1.12 4.51 -0.44
N ILE A 127 -1.04 3.19 -0.33
CA ILE A 127 -1.96 2.26 -0.98
C ILE A 127 -2.96 1.74 0.05
N ASP A 128 -4.22 1.94 -0.27
CA ASP A 128 -5.36 1.41 0.44
C ASP A 128 -5.84 0.12 -0.22
N ALA A 129 -6.12 -0.89 0.60
CA ALA A 129 -6.50 -2.23 0.15
C ALA A 129 -7.67 -2.24 -0.82
N TYR A 130 -8.60 -1.31 -0.64
CA TYR A 130 -9.88 -1.28 -1.34
C TYR A 130 -10.04 -0.05 -2.20
N LEU A 131 -9.37 1.06 -1.87
CA LEU A 131 -9.65 2.36 -2.46
C LEU A 131 -8.59 2.82 -3.47
N GLY A 132 -7.38 2.24 -3.48
CA GLY A 132 -6.33 2.60 -4.44
C GLY A 132 -5.22 3.45 -3.82
N LEU A 133 -4.63 4.33 -4.62
CA LEU A 133 -3.45 5.11 -4.24
C LEU A 133 -3.80 6.55 -3.87
N TYR A 134 -3.18 7.02 -2.81
CA TYR A 134 -3.29 8.38 -2.30
C TYR A 134 -1.91 9.02 -2.19
N LYS A 135 -1.86 10.33 -2.43
CA LYS A 135 -0.73 11.19 -2.10
C LYS A 135 -1.12 12.07 -0.91
N VAL A 136 -0.33 12.03 0.14
CA VAL A 136 -0.58 12.70 1.43
C VAL A 136 0.54 13.67 1.75
N ASN A 137 0.18 14.89 2.11
CA ASN A 137 1.08 15.88 2.67
C ASN A 137 1.26 15.61 4.17
N VAL A 138 2.47 15.25 4.60
CA VAL A 138 2.74 14.90 6.00
C VAL A 138 2.68 16.10 6.96
N ALA A 139 2.86 17.32 6.45
CA ALA A 139 2.80 18.52 7.26
C ALA A 139 1.35 18.94 7.59
N THR A 140 0.44 18.82 6.62
CA THR A 140 -0.94 19.31 6.75
C THR A 140 -1.97 18.21 6.97
N GLY A 141 -1.66 16.97 6.59
CA GLY A 141 -2.62 15.86 6.54
C GLY A 141 -3.50 15.87 5.29
N ASP A 142 -3.38 16.88 4.43
CA ASP A 142 -4.14 16.94 3.18
C ASP A 142 -3.75 15.79 2.27
N TYR A 143 -4.75 15.16 1.67
CA TYR A 143 -4.54 14.06 0.75
C TYR A 143 -5.49 14.13 -0.43
N HIS A 144 -5.07 13.51 -1.53
CA HIS A 144 -5.93 13.28 -2.69
C HIS A 144 -5.62 11.91 -3.29
N GLN A 145 -6.66 11.32 -3.90
CA GLN A 145 -6.52 10.06 -4.61
C GLN A 145 -5.81 10.32 -5.94
N ILE A 146 -4.72 9.59 -6.19
CA ILE A 146 -3.95 9.68 -7.44
C ILE A 146 -4.28 8.51 -8.39
N TRP A 147 -4.81 7.42 -7.86
CA TRP A 147 -5.32 6.31 -8.66
C TRP A 147 -6.39 5.55 -7.90
N SER A 148 -7.50 5.21 -8.57
CA SER A 148 -8.62 4.48 -7.97
C SER A 148 -8.53 2.99 -8.27
N SER A 149 -8.80 2.15 -7.27
CA SER A 149 -8.97 0.69 -7.42
C SER A 149 -10.17 0.30 -8.31
N SER A 150 -11.08 1.23 -8.59
CA SER A 150 -12.16 1.03 -9.57
C SER A 150 -11.65 0.93 -11.01
N ASN A 151 -10.42 1.37 -11.27
CA ASN A 151 -9.79 1.27 -12.58
C ASN A 151 -9.44 -0.19 -12.88
N LEU A 152 -9.62 -0.59 -14.13
CA LEU A 152 -9.19 -1.90 -14.60
C LEU A 152 -7.70 -1.85 -14.96
N VAL A 153 -6.96 -2.88 -14.57
CA VAL A 153 -5.60 -3.15 -15.01
C VAL A 153 -5.67 -4.31 -16.00
N ASN A 154 -5.34 -4.04 -17.27
CA ASN A 154 -5.44 -5.03 -18.36
C ASN A 154 -6.83 -5.69 -18.44
N GLY A 155 -7.89 -4.89 -18.27
CA GLY A 155 -9.29 -5.35 -18.31
C GLY A 155 -9.75 -6.12 -17.06
N LYS A 156 -8.90 -6.28 -16.05
CA LYS A 156 -9.23 -6.95 -14.78
C LYS A 156 -9.33 -5.96 -13.63
N LYS A 157 -10.25 -6.23 -12.71
CA LYS A 157 -10.40 -5.44 -11.49
C LYS A 157 -9.32 -5.87 -10.48
N VAL A 158 -8.73 -4.89 -9.79
CA VAL A 158 -7.90 -5.17 -8.61
C VAL A 158 -8.79 -5.45 -7.40
N MET A 159 -8.37 -6.36 -6.53
CA MET A 159 -9.25 -6.88 -5.48
C MET A 159 -8.69 -6.69 -4.08
N LEU A 160 -7.38 -6.85 -3.88
CA LEU A 160 -6.74 -6.69 -2.57
C LEU A 160 -5.35 -6.09 -2.73
N LEU A 161 -5.30 -4.77 -2.93
CA LEU A 161 -4.04 -4.04 -2.99
C LEU A 161 -3.30 -4.17 -1.67
N ASN A 162 -1.99 -4.42 -1.68
CA ASN A 162 -1.28 -4.75 -0.45
C ASN A 162 -0.11 -3.82 -0.15
N ASP A 163 0.84 -3.70 -1.07
CA ASP A 163 1.99 -2.82 -0.87
C ASP A 163 2.40 -2.12 -2.17
N LEU A 164 3.25 -1.11 -2.03
CA LEU A 164 3.83 -0.37 -3.13
C LEU A 164 5.33 -0.12 -2.92
N THR A 165 6.06 0.06 -4.00
CA THR A 165 7.39 0.67 -3.99
C THR A 165 7.52 1.73 -5.08
N ILE A 166 8.43 2.68 -4.86
CA ILE A 166 8.68 3.79 -5.78
C ILE A 166 10.10 3.63 -6.32
N ALA A 167 10.23 3.45 -7.64
CA ALA A 167 11.52 3.40 -8.30
C ALA A 167 12.19 4.78 -8.36
N SER A 168 13.48 4.79 -8.67
CA SER A 168 14.29 6.01 -8.72
C SER A 168 13.81 7.02 -9.76
N ASP A 169 13.13 6.59 -10.81
CA ASP A 169 12.51 7.45 -11.83
C ASP A 169 11.11 7.97 -11.45
N GLY A 170 10.59 7.55 -10.28
CA GLY A 170 9.26 7.89 -9.79
C GLY A 170 8.16 6.91 -10.21
N THR A 171 8.49 5.83 -10.92
CA THR A 171 7.52 4.78 -11.26
C THR A 171 7.05 4.05 -10.00
N ILE A 172 5.74 3.91 -9.84
CA ILE A 172 5.13 3.20 -8.70
C ILE A 172 4.80 1.77 -9.12
N TYR A 173 5.34 0.80 -8.40
CA TYR A 173 4.99 -0.61 -8.50
C TYR A 173 4.10 -0.98 -7.33
N LEU A 174 3.04 -1.75 -7.60
CA LEU A 174 2.06 -2.16 -6.59
C LEU A 174 1.86 -3.68 -6.65
N SER A 175 1.41 -4.26 -5.54
CA SER A 175 0.98 -5.65 -5.45
C SER A 175 -0.53 -5.74 -5.23
N ASP A 176 -1.15 -6.70 -5.90
CA ASP A 176 -2.52 -7.17 -5.64
C ASP A 176 -2.40 -8.61 -5.11
N SER A 177 -2.63 -8.80 -3.82
CA SER A 177 -2.37 -10.06 -3.12
C SER A 177 -3.34 -11.17 -3.53
N SER A 178 -4.50 -10.84 -4.08
CA SER A 178 -5.46 -11.83 -4.53
C SER A 178 -6.45 -11.22 -5.50
N VAL A 179 -6.61 -11.84 -6.66
CA VAL A 179 -7.65 -11.46 -7.65
C VAL A 179 -8.98 -12.21 -7.45
N LYS A 180 -9.07 -13.06 -6.42
CA LYS A 180 -10.23 -13.94 -6.16
C LYS A 180 -10.90 -13.71 -4.81
N LEU A 181 -10.14 -13.30 -3.80
CA LEU A 181 -10.58 -13.18 -2.40
C LEU A 181 -10.24 -11.77 -1.88
N GLY A 182 -11.20 -11.10 -1.25
CA GLY A 182 -10.91 -9.97 -0.37
C GLY A 182 -10.32 -10.47 0.96
N GLN A 183 -9.74 -9.58 1.77
CA GLN A 183 -9.30 -9.93 3.13
C GLN A 183 -10.46 -10.61 3.89
N GLU A 184 -10.23 -11.83 4.38
CA GLU A 184 -11.20 -12.52 5.25
C GLU A 184 -11.26 -11.79 6.60
N THR A 185 -12.49 -11.51 7.04
CA THR A 185 -12.83 -10.75 8.26
C THR A 185 -12.91 -11.63 9.49
#